data_AF-A0A7Y5D9H9-F1
#
_entry.id   AF-A0A7Y5D9H9-F1
#
_cell.length_a   1.000
_cell.length_b   1.000
_cell.length_c   1.000
_cell.angle_alpha   90.00
_cell.angle_beta   90.00
_cell.angle_gamma   90.00
#
_symmetry.space_group_name_H-M   'P 1'
#
loop_
_entity.id
_entity.type
_entity.pdbx_description
1 polymer ?
#
loop_
_entity_poly.entity_id
_entity_poly.type
_entity_poly.pdbx_seq_one_letter_code
_entity_poly.pdbx_strand_id
1 'polypeptide(L)'
;MQTILIIILIGIAAGTLSGLVGIGGGIIIVPALVYFIGFSQKTAQGTSLGLILLPVGILGVLQYYKQGHIDIKVVGILAAGFLIGGYLGSKIALSLSQETVKKIFAVLMILIAAKMLFLDKPKKEEADSNNKQSLIQKAVAGNDS
;
A
#
# COMPACT_ATOMS: atom_id res chain seq x y z
N MET A 1 15.45 -7.58 16.81
CA MET A 1 16.17 -6.46 16.16
C MET A 1 15.95 -6.41 14.65
N GLN A 2 16.20 -7.49 13.88
CA GLN A 2 16.07 -7.49 12.42
C GLN A 2 14.67 -7.10 11.91
N THR A 3 13.60 -7.62 12.53
CA THR A 3 12.21 -7.31 12.14
C THR A 3 11.89 -5.81 12.26
N ILE A 4 12.37 -5.15 13.32
CA ILE A 4 12.14 -3.72 13.54
C ILE A 4 12.85 -2.89 12.47
N LEU A 5 14.09 -3.25 12.12
CA LEU A 5 14.84 -2.58 11.07
C LEU A 5 14.14 -2.70 9.70
N ILE A 6 13.62 -3.90 9.38
CA ILE A 6 12.87 -4.13 8.15
C ILE A 6 11.58 -3.28 8.13
N ILE A 7 10.84 -3.22 9.24
CA ILE A 7 9.63 -2.41 9.36
C ILE A 7 9.95 -0.91 9.15
N ILE A 8 11.02 -0.40 9.74
CA ILE A 8 11.45 0.99 9.56
C ILE A 8 11.80 1.27 8.09
N LEU A 9 12.57 0.40 7.44
CA LEU A 9 12.94 0.55 6.03
C LEU A 9 11.71 0.51 5.11
N ILE A 10 10.76 -0.37 5.40
CA ILE A 10 9.47 -0.42 4.68
C ILE A 10 8.73 0.90 4.89
N GLY A 11 8.63 1.41 6.12
CA GLY A 11 7.96 2.68 6.41
C GLY A 11 8.58 3.86 5.66
N ILE A 12 9.91 3.98 5.67
CA ILE A 12 10.64 5.03 4.94
C ILE A 12 10.42 4.89 3.43
N ALA A 13 10.64 3.70 2.87
CA ALA A 13 10.48 3.46 1.44
C ALA A 13 9.03 3.71 0.98
N ALA A 14 8.06 3.18 1.71
CA ALA A 14 6.63 3.39 1.44
C ALA A 14 6.23 4.86 1.58
N GLY A 15 6.73 5.55 2.61
CA GLY A 15 6.52 6.99 2.81
C GLY A 15 7.08 7.80 1.66
N THR A 16 8.33 7.58 1.29
CA THR A 16 8.98 8.29 0.19
C THR A 16 8.29 8.03 -1.13
N LEU A 17 7.96 6.78 -1.47
CA LEU A 17 7.22 6.45 -2.69
C LEU A 17 5.81 7.05 -2.68
N SER A 18 5.09 6.94 -1.55
CA SER A 18 3.74 7.51 -1.42
C SER A 18 3.75 9.03 -1.52
N GLY A 19 4.74 9.71 -0.95
CA GLY A 19 4.90 11.17 -1.03
C GLY A 19 5.37 11.65 -2.41
N LEU A 20 6.15 10.85 -3.13
CA LEU A 20 6.60 11.15 -4.49
C LEU A 20 5.50 10.94 -5.54
N VAL A 21 4.66 9.92 -5.36
CA VAL A 21 3.78 9.39 -6.41
C VAL A 21 2.30 9.58 -6.09
N GLY A 22 1.91 9.71 -4.81
CA GLY A 22 0.51 9.83 -4.38
C GLY A 22 -0.25 8.50 -4.43
N ILE A 23 0.40 7.39 -4.03
CA ILE A 23 -0.06 6.00 -4.29
C ILE A 23 -1.34 5.61 -3.56
N GLY A 24 -1.80 6.36 -2.55
CA GLY A 24 -3.15 6.16 -2.01
C GLY A 24 -4.16 6.33 -3.14
N GLY A 25 -4.67 5.22 -3.73
CA GLY A 25 -5.65 5.11 -4.83
C GLY A 25 -5.41 5.94 -6.10
N GLY A 26 -4.28 6.65 -6.19
CA GLY A 26 -3.99 7.60 -7.26
C GLY A 26 -3.80 6.98 -8.65
N ILE A 27 -3.69 5.66 -8.77
CA ILE A 27 -3.53 4.96 -10.05
C ILE A 27 -4.69 5.27 -11.00
N ILE A 28 -5.91 5.43 -10.48
CA ILE A 28 -7.10 5.80 -11.26
C ILE A 28 -7.38 7.30 -11.14
N ILE A 29 -7.33 7.83 -9.92
CA ILE A 29 -7.73 9.21 -9.63
C ILE A 29 -6.78 10.23 -10.28
N VAL A 30 -5.46 9.99 -10.25
CA VAL A 30 -4.48 10.93 -10.81
C VAL A 30 -4.61 11.02 -12.32
N PRO A 31 -4.61 9.92 -13.11
CA PRO A 31 -4.90 10.02 -14.54
C PRO A 31 -6.25 10.66 -14.83
N ALA A 32 -7.29 10.35 -14.05
CA ALA A 32 -8.61 10.92 -14.27
C ALA A 32 -8.61 12.46 -14.10
N LEU A 33 -7.97 12.97 -13.04
CA LEU A 33 -7.83 14.41 -12.80
C LEU A 33 -6.96 15.08 -13.86
N VAL A 34 -5.89 14.42 -14.33
CA VAL A 34 -5.03 14.98 -15.37
C VAL A 34 -5.72 15.01 -16.73
N TYR A 35 -6.31 13.90 -17.17
CA TYR A 35 -6.82 13.76 -18.53
C TYR A 35 -8.25 14.25 -18.72
N PHE A 36 -9.12 14.11 -17.71
CA PHE A 36 -10.52 14.56 -17.83
C PHE A 36 -10.76 15.94 -17.23
N ILE A 37 -10.04 16.31 -16.17
CA ILE A 37 -10.21 17.60 -15.49
C ILE A 37 -9.13 18.63 -15.88
N GLY A 38 -8.03 18.18 -16.50
CA GLY A 38 -6.95 19.06 -16.96
C GLY A 38 -6.01 19.54 -15.85
N PHE A 39 -5.96 18.83 -14.72
CA PHE A 39 -5.08 19.20 -13.62
C PHE A 39 -3.61 18.95 -13.97
N SER A 40 -2.76 19.80 -13.41
CA SER A 40 -1.32 19.57 -13.40
C SER A 40 -0.99 18.27 -12.66
N GLN A 41 0.07 17.55 -13.06
CA GLN A 41 0.42 16.27 -12.46
C GLN A 41 0.59 16.37 -10.94
N LYS A 42 1.26 17.43 -10.47
CA LYS A 42 1.49 17.69 -9.05
C LYS A 42 0.17 17.99 -8.31
N THR A 43 -0.71 18.79 -8.91
CA THR A 43 -2.01 19.12 -8.34
C THR A 43 -2.88 17.87 -8.21
N ALA A 44 -2.97 17.06 -9.27
CA ALA A 44 -3.72 15.82 -9.28
C ALA A 44 -3.23 14.83 -8.21
N GLN A 45 -1.91 14.68 -8.06
CA GLN A 45 -1.32 13.84 -7.01
C GLN A 45 -1.64 14.35 -5.60
N GLY A 46 -1.50 15.66 -5.36
CA GLY A 46 -1.83 16.28 -4.07
C GLY A 46 -3.31 16.15 -3.71
N THR A 47 -4.20 16.38 -4.67
CA THR A 47 -5.66 16.24 -4.48
C THR A 47 -6.06 14.80 -4.19
N SER A 48 -5.52 13.82 -4.94
CA SER A 48 -5.75 12.40 -4.68
C SER A 48 -5.27 11.99 -3.29
N LEU A 49 -4.10 12.48 -2.88
CA LEU A 49 -3.54 12.20 -1.56
C LEU A 49 -4.42 12.74 -0.43
N GLY A 50 -4.90 13.98 -0.56
CA GLY A 50 -5.82 14.59 0.40
C GLY A 50 -7.13 13.82 0.52
N LEU A 51 -7.73 13.43 -0.61
CA LEU A 51 -8.95 12.63 -0.64
C LEU A 51 -8.78 11.26 0.05
N ILE A 52 -7.64 10.60 -0.15
CA ILE A 52 -7.50 9.22 0.32
C ILE A 52 -7.00 9.14 1.75
N LEU A 53 -6.12 10.04 2.18
CA LEU A 53 -5.64 10.01 3.56
C LEU A 53 -6.64 10.58 4.57
N LEU A 54 -7.43 11.58 4.19
CA LEU A 54 -8.37 12.21 5.12
C LEU A 54 -9.68 11.41 5.23
N PRO A 55 -10.68 11.55 4.34
CA PRO A 55 -11.98 10.90 4.56
C PRO A 55 -11.92 9.38 4.42
N VAL A 56 -11.25 8.84 3.39
CA VAL A 56 -11.25 7.39 3.12
C VAL A 56 -10.37 6.64 4.12
N GLY A 57 -9.17 7.15 4.38
CA GLY A 57 -8.20 6.55 5.30
C GLY A 57 -8.73 6.46 6.72
N ILE A 58 -9.33 7.54 7.24
CA ILE A 58 -9.90 7.57 8.59
C ILE A 58 -11.00 6.52 8.75
N LEU A 59 -11.95 6.45 7.80
CA LEU A 59 -13.04 5.47 7.84
C LEU A 59 -12.53 4.03 7.75
N GLY A 60 -11.54 3.78 6.89
CA GLY A 60 -10.89 2.46 6.77
C GLY A 60 -10.19 2.05 8.07
N VAL A 61 -9.37 2.93 8.65
CA VAL A 61 -8.68 2.66 9.93
C VAL A 61 -9.69 2.35 11.03
N LEU A 62 -10.77 3.13 11.13
CA LEU A 62 -11.84 2.91 12.11
C LEU A 62 -12.46 1.51 11.97
N GLN A 63 -12.75 1.09 10.75
CA GLN A 63 -13.36 -0.22 10.50
C GLN A 63 -12.39 -1.36 10.84
N TYR A 64 -11.13 -1.29 10.39
CA TYR A 64 -10.14 -2.34 10.66
C TYR A 64 -9.70 -2.38 12.12
N TYR A 65 -9.66 -1.23 12.79
CA TYR A 65 -9.40 -1.15 14.23
C TYR A 65 -10.50 -1.84 15.02
N LYS A 66 -11.78 -1.59 14.68
CA LYS A 66 -12.93 -2.25 15.31
C LYS A 66 -12.92 -3.77 15.15
N GLN A 67 -12.37 -4.27 14.04
CA GLN A 67 -12.24 -5.71 13.76
C GLN A 67 -10.98 -6.34 14.36
N GLY A 68 -10.14 -5.58 15.09
CA GLY A 68 -8.94 -6.11 15.74
C GLY A 68 -7.79 -6.45 14.78
N HIS A 69 -7.83 -5.97 13.53
CA HIS A 69 -6.83 -6.27 12.51
C HIS A 69 -5.67 -5.25 12.45
N ILE A 70 -5.57 -4.36 13.45
CA ILE A 70 -4.53 -3.33 13.52
C ILE A 70 -3.64 -3.55 14.73
N ASP A 71 -2.35 -3.82 14.49
CA ASP A 71 -1.32 -3.76 15.53
C ASP A 71 -0.79 -2.33 15.65
N ILE A 72 -1.20 -1.65 16.72
CA ILE A 72 -0.86 -0.24 16.97
C ILE A 72 0.64 -0.01 17.18
N LYS A 73 1.38 -1.00 17.70
CA LYS A 73 2.83 -0.87 17.89
C LYS A 73 3.53 -0.87 16.54
N VAL A 74 3.13 -1.79 15.64
CA VAL A 74 3.66 -1.85 14.28
C VAL A 74 3.28 -0.59 13.49
N VAL A 75 2.03 -0.14 13.61
CA VAL A 75 1.58 1.13 13.00
C VAL A 75 2.41 2.31 13.49
N GLY A 76 2.71 2.41 14.79
CA GLY A 76 3.52 3.52 15.32
C GLY A 76 4.92 3.59 14.71
N ILE A 77 5.60 2.44 14.59
CA ILE A 77 6.94 2.36 13.99
C ILE A 77 6.89 2.69 12.50
N LEU A 78 5.90 2.14 11.78
CA LEU A 78 5.70 2.43 10.37
C LEU A 78 5.38 3.91 10.14
N ALA A 79 4.50 4.49 10.96
CA ALA A 79 4.09 5.89 10.85
C ALA A 79 5.28 6.84 11.02
N ALA A 80 6.17 6.56 11.98
CA ALA A 80 7.38 7.37 12.17
C ALA A 80 8.28 7.37 10.92
N GLY A 81 8.57 6.19 10.36
CA GLY A 81 9.35 6.08 9.12
C GLY A 81 8.63 6.70 7.92
N PHE A 82 7.31 6.51 7.85
CA PHE A 82 6.47 7.01 6.77
C PHE A 82 6.38 8.54 6.75
N LEU A 83 6.27 9.18 7.91
CA LEU A 83 6.24 10.65 8.01
C LEU A 83 7.55 11.26 7.51
N ILE A 84 8.69 10.71 7.92
CA ILE A 84 10.02 11.18 7.48
C ILE A 84 10.17 10.95 5.97
N GLY A 85 9.90 9.73 5.51
CA GLY A 85 10.01 9.38 4.09
C GLY A 85 9.08 10.21 3.21
N GLY A 86 7.83 10.38 3.63
CA GLY A 86 6.81 11.14 2.90
C GLY A 86 7.08 12.63 2.86
N TYR A 87 7.57 13.22 3.95
CA TYR A 87 7.99 14.62 3.96
C TYR A 87 9.16 14.85 2.98
N LEU A 88 10.20 14.02 3.03
CA LEU A 88 11.34 14.13 2.11
C LEU A 88 10.92 13.87 0.65
N GLY A 89 10.12 12.83 0.43
CA GLY A 89 9.63 12.47 -0.90
C GLY A 89 8.77 13.56 -1.53
N SER A 90 7.83 14.13 -0.77
CA SER A 90 7.00 15.24 -1.26
C SER A 90 7.82 16.50 -1.54
N LYS A 91 8.80 16.83 -0.69
CA LYS A 91 9.71 17.96 -0.93
C LYS A 91 10.49 17.79 -2.23
N ILE A 92 10.99 16.59 -2.51
CA ILE A 92 11.65 16.25 -3.77
C ILE A 92 10.68 16.33 -4.94
N ALA A 93 9.48 15.76 -4.85
CA ALA A 93 8.48 15.82 -5.93
C ALA A 93 8.12 17.26 -6.30
N LEU A 94 7.97 18.12 -5.29
CA LEU A 94 7.60 19.53 -5.49
C LEU A 94 8.73 20.34 -6.13
N SER A 95 10.00 19.97 -5.94
CA SER A 95 11.14 20.65 -6.57
C SER A 95 11.42 20.18 -8.01
N LEU A 96 10.94 19.01 -8.42
CA LEU A 96 11.12 18.47 -9.77
C LEU A 96 10.18 19.11 -10.81
N SER A 97 10.52 19.05 -12.09
CA SER A 97 9.60 19.48 -13.16
C SER A 97 8.35 18.58 -13.23
N GLN A 98 7.23 19.11 -13.74
CA GLN A 98 6.01 18.29 -13.89
C GLN A 98 6.23 17.08 -14.81
N GLU A 99 7.02 17.25 -15.87
CA GLU A 99 7.34 16.17 -16.80
C GLU A 99 8.16 15.07 -16.11
N THR A 100 9.14 15.45 -15.28
CA THR A 100 9.94 14.48 -14.51
C THR A 100 9.06 13.69 -13.54
N VAL A 101 8.17 14.36 -12.79
CA VAL A 101 7.25 13.69 -11.86
C VAL A 101 6.32 12.73 -12.61
N LYS A 102 5.82 13.14 -13.78
CA LYS A 102 4.99 12.28 -14.65
C LYS A 102 5.77 11.04 -15.12
N LYS A 103 7.02 11.19 -15.55
CA LYS A 103 7.87 10.06 -15.97
C LYS A 103 8.15 9.10 -14.82
N ILE A 104 8.48 9.61 -13.62
CA ILE A 104 8.68 8.79 -12.42
C ILE A 104 7.42 7.98 -12.11
N PHE A 105 6.24 8.62 -12.14
CA PHE A 105 4.96 7.94 -11.94
C PHE A 105 4.74 6.82 -12.97
N ALA A 106 4.97 7.10 -14.26
CA ALA A 106 4.80 6.12 -15.33
C ALA A 106 5.74 4.91 -15.20
N VAL A 107 7.03 5.15 -14.91
CA VAL A 107 8.01 4.07 -14.69
C VAL A 107 7.60 3.20 -13.51
N LEU A 108 7.15 3.81 -12.40
CA LEU A 108 6.71 3.04 -11.24
C LEU A 108 5.49 2.16 -11.58
N MET A 109 4.52 2.67 -12.35
CA MET A 109 3.36 1.88 -12.78
C MET A 109 3.77 0.66 -13.60
N ILE A 110 4.73 0.83 -14.53
CA ILE A 110 5.25 -0.28 -15.33
C ILE A 110 5.93 -1.33 -14.44
N LEU A 111 6.75 -0.90 -13.47
CA LEU A 111 7.42 -1.81 -12.55
C LEU A 111 6.41 -2.62 -11.71
N ILE A 112 5.36 -1.97 -11.20
CA ILE A 112 4.31 -2.64 -10.43
C ILE A 112 3.58 -3.66 -11.33
N ALA A 113 3.18 -3.25 -12.54
CA ALA A 113 2.52 -4.14 -13.49
C ALA A 113 3.38 -5.36 -13.85
N ALA A 114 4.67 -5.14 -14.13
CA ALA A 114 5.61 -6.22 -14.44
C ALA A 114 5.81 -7.16 -13.24
N LYS A 115 5.91 -6.63 -12.02
CA LYS A 115 6.00 -7.46 -10.82
C LYS A 115 4.77 -8.35 -10.66
N MET A 116 3.57 -7.78 -10.81
CA MET A 116 2.33 -8.55 -10.67
C MET A 116 2.18 -9.63 -11.75
N LEU A 117 2.60 -9.34 -12.99
CA LEU A 117 2.48 -10.29 -14.11
C LEU A 117 3.53 -11.40 -14.07
N PHE A 118 4.74 -11.12 -13.61
CA PHE A 118 5.89 -12.02 -13.81
C PHE A 118 6.54 -12.51 -12.51
N LEU A 119 6.35 -11.83 -11.37
CA LEU A 119 7.06 -12.14 -10.13
C LEU A 119 6.16 -12.61 -8.98
N ASP A 120 4.87 -12.31 -9.00
CA ASP A 120 3.94 -12.82 -7.97
C ASP A 120 3.65 -14.30 -8.22
N LYS A 121 4.47 -15.17 -7.61
CA LYS A 121 4.16 -16.60 -7.51
C LYS A 121 2.96 -16.78 -6.58
N PRO A 122 1.93 -17.56 -6.96
CA PRO A 122 0.77 -17.80 -6.11
C PRO A 122 1.25 -18.38 -4.77
N LYS A 123 0.96 -17.65 -3.70
CA LYS A 123 1.24 -18.09 -2.33
C LYS A 123 0.32 -19.28 -2.07
N LYS A 124 0.89 -20.48 -1.85
CA LYS A 124 0.15 -21.70 -1.49
C LYS A 124 -0.50 -21.53 -0.11
N GLU A 125 -1.64 -20.85 -0.04
CA GLU A 125 -2.53 -20.83 1.13
C GLU A 125 -3.60 -21.94 1.06
N GLU A 126 -3.83 -22.55 -0.10
CA GLU A 126 -4.81 -23.64 -0.28
C GLU A 126 -4.32 -25.04 0.14
N ALA A 127 -3.01 -25.26 0.27
CA ALA A 127 -2.47 -26.58 0.62
C ALA A 127 -2.64 -26.91 2.11
N ASP A 128 -2.67 -25.90 2.98
CA ASP A 128 -2.69 -26.07 4.43
C ASP A 128 -4.13 -26.15 4.99
N SER A 129 -5.08 -25.49 4.32
CA SER A 129 -6.52 -25.56 4.66
C SER A 129 -7.13 -26.93 4.31
N ASN A 130 -6.80 -27.49 3.15
CA ASN A 130 -7.28 -28.81 2.73
C ASN A 130 -6.74 -29.95 3.62
N ASN A 131 -5.48 -29.86 4.05
CA ASN A 131 -4.91 -30.84 4.98
C ASN A 131 -5.63 -30.76 6.33
N LYS A 132 -5.81 -29.54 6.86
CA LYS A 132 -6.49 -29.32 8.15
C LYS A 132 -7.97 -29.74 8.12
N GLN A 133 -8.68 -29.49 7.01
CA GLN A 133 -10.05 -29.99 6.83
C GLN A 133 -10.10 -31.51 6.75
N SER A 134 -9.15 -32.16 6.06
CA SER A 134 -9.08 -33.63 6.02
C SER A 134 -8.81 -34.24 7.40
N LEU A 135 -8.00 -33.58 8.24
CA LEU A 135 -7.70 -34.01 9.60
C LEU A 135 -8.91 -33.82 10.52
N ILE A 136 -9.62 -32.70 10.40
CA ILE A 136 -10.88 -32.47 11.13
C ILE A 136 -11.95 -33.47 10.70
N GLN A 137 -12.09 -33.74 9.40
CA GLN A 137 -13.06 -34.71 8.90
C GLN A 137 -12.76 -36.14 9.36
N LYS A 138 -11.47 -36.52 9.41
CA LYS A 138 -11.04 -37.81 9.99
C LYS A 138 -11.26 -37.89 11.50
N ALA A 139 -11.02 -36.80 12.23
CA ALA A 139 -11.25 -36.75 13.67
C ALA A 139 -12.75 -36.79 14.03
N VAL A 140 -13.61 -36.21 13.20
CA VAL A 140 -15.07 -36.23 13.37
C VAL A 140 -15.67 -37.58 12.95
N ALA A 141 -15.17 -38.19 11.87
CA ALA A 141 -15.66 -39.49 11.40
C ALA A 141 -15.17 -40.69 12.23
N GLY A 142 -14.12 -40.51 13.05
CA GLY A 142 -13.53 -41.57 13.87
C GLY A 142 -14.10 -41.71 15.29
N ASN A 143 -15.22 -41.06 15.61
CA ASN A 143 -15.79 -41.04 16.98
C ASN A 143 -17.11 -41.82 17.14
N ASP A 144 -17.55 -42.56 16.11
CA ASP A 144 -18.81 -43.33 16.13
C ASP A 144 -18.57 -44.84 15.88
N SER A 145 -17.72 -45.48 16.70
CA SER A 145 -17.61 -46.94 16.77
C SER A 145 -17.44 -47.43 18.21
#